data_AF-A0A957J4G7-F1
#
_entry.id   AF-A0A957J4G7-F1
#
_cell.length_a   1.000
_cell.length_b   1.000
_cell.length_c   1.000
_cell.angle_alpha   90.00
_cell.angle_beta   90.00
_cell.angle_gamma   90.00
#
_symmetry.space_group_name_H-M   'P 1'
#
loop_
_entity.id
_entity.type
_entity.pdbx_description
1 polymer ?
#
loop_
_entity_poly.entity_id
_entity_poly.type
_entity_poly.pdbx_seq_one_letter_code
_entity_poly.pdbx_strand_id
1 'polypeptide(L)'
;ALDVTHAPGTLGFFMETAGRRTAYIPDTGPLPISTLEKLDNIDTLILGATFWGKNWMPDDHLSVDEAVQIGLNLQVKQLYLTHLSMHHDTPVTNQALEAYLHRFGKHINLAYDGLAITL
;
A
#
# COMPACT_ATOMS: atom_id res chain seq x y z
N ALA A 1 6.06 -3.05 15.47
CA ALA A 1 4.70 -2.95 14.94
C ALA A 1 4.39 -1.50 14.58
N LEU A 2 3.50 -1.31 13.61
CA LEU A 2 2.98 -0.03 13.15
C LEU A 2 1.50 0.05 13.52
N ASP A 3 1.07 1.22 13.98
CA ASP A 3 -0.34 1.47 14.22
C ASP A 3 -1.06 1.61 12.87
N VAL A 4 -2.28 1.13 12.79
CA VAL A 4 -3.11 1.24 11.58
C VAL A 4 -4.50 1.70 11.96
N THR A 5 -5.22 2.28 11.00
CA THR A 5 -6.62 2.63 11.19
C THR A 5 -7.46 1.48 10.67
N HIS A 6 -7.81 0.55 11.55
CA HIS A 6 -8.63 -0.61 11.23
C HIS A 6 -9.22 -1.20 12.52
N ALA A 7 -9.88 -2.36 12.42
CA ALA A 7 -10.42 -3.08 13.57
C ALA A 7 -9.40 -3.23 14.73
N PRO A 8 -9.84 -3.16 15.99
CA PRO A 8 -8.93 -3.27 17.15
C PRO A 8 -8.07 -4.53 17.12
N GLY A 9 -6.78 -4.36 17.38
CA GLY A 9 -5.79 -5.45 17.35
C GLY A 9 -5.12 -5.67 16.00
N THR A 10 -5.53 -4.94 14.95
CA THR A 10 -4.81 -4.93 13.66
C THR A 10 -3.50 -4.15 13.81
N LEU A 11 -2.42 -4.69 13.22
CA LEU A 11 -1.10 -4.10 13.27
C LEU A 11 -0.43 -4.20 11.90
N GLY A 12 0.27 -3.14 11.51
CA GLY A 12 1.28 -3.21 10.46
C GLY A 12 2.61 -3.73 10.99
N PHE A 13 3.45 -4.26 10.10
CA PHE A 13 4.81 -4.68 10.42
C PHE A 13 5.82 -3.71 9.84
N PHE A 14 6.82 -3.37 10.65
CA PHE A 14 8.02 -2.68 10.23
C PHE A 14 9.18 -3.62 10.47
N MET A 15 9.99 -3.84 9.45
CA MET A 15 11.08 -4.81 9.41
C MET A 15 12.34 -4.09 8.91
N GLU A 16 13.46 -4.36 9.56
CA GLU A 16 14.77 -3.91 9.10
C GLU A 16 15.66 -5.15 8.95
N THR A 17 16.19 -5.37 7.75
CA THR A 17 17.02 -6.55 7.43
C THR A 17 18.13 -6.14 6.47
N ALA A 18 19.38 -6.51 6.76
CA ALA A 18 20.55 -6.17 5.94
C ALA A 18 20.64 -4.66 5.56
N GLY A 19 20.18 -3.77 6.44
CA GLY A 19 20.18 -2.32 6.20
C GLY A 19 19.04 -1.79 5.33
N ARG A 20 18.06 -2.64 4.99
CA ARG A 20 16.87 -2.28 4.23
C ARG A 20 15.65 -2.23 5.14
N ARG A 21 14.85 -1.17 4.99
CA ARG A 21 13.65 -0.88 5.78
C ARG A 21 12.41 -1.23 4.96
N THR A 22 11.63 -2.19 5.44
CA THR A 22 10.42 -2.68 4.76
C THR A 22 9.22 -2.61 5.70
N ALA A 23 8.08 -2.15 5.18
CA ALA A 23 6.81 -2.17 5.90
C ALA A 23 5.76 -3.00 5.15
N TYR A 24 4.93 -3.71 5.92
CA TYR A 24 3.79 -4.47 5.44
C TYR A 24 2.54 -4.04 6.20
N ILE A 25 1.59 -3.43 5.48
CA ILE A 25 0.37 -2.85 6.02
C ILE A 25 -0.79 -3.23 5.09
N PRO A 26 -1.33 -4.47 5.19
CA PRO A 26 -2.33 -4.97 4.24
C PRO A 26 -3.72 -4.35 4.45
N ASP A 27 -4.09 -4.04 5.70
CA ASP A 27 -5.39 -3.47 6.06
C ASP A 27 -5.19 -2.19 6.87
N THR A 28 -5.67 -1.07 6.33
CA THR A 28 -5.69 0.24 6.98
C THR A 28 -6.55 1.22 6.18
N GLY A 29 -7.26 2.12 6.86
CA GLY A 29 -7.70 3.42 6.34
C GLY A 29 -6.53 4.41 6.38
N PRO A 30 -6.77 5.71 6.64
CA PRO A 30 -5.72 6.71 6.72
C PRO A 30 -4.64 6.31 7.73
N LEU A 31 -3.38 6.35 7.32
CA LEU A 31 -2.28 5.97 8.21
C LEU A 31 -2.18 6.95 9.39
N PRO A 32 -2.07 6.46 10.64
CA PRO A 32 -1.77 7.31 11.78
C PRO A 32 -0.46 8.08 11.58
N ILE A 33 -0.38 9.31 12.11
CA ILE A 33 0.83 10.14 12.03
C ILE A 33 2.05 9.40 12.60
N SER A 34 1.89 8.68 13.72
CA SER A 34 2.94 7.87 14.34
C SER A 34 3.51 6.79 13.40
N THR A 35 2.68 6.28 12.49
CA THR A 35 3.11 5.33 11.46
C THR A 35 3.78 6.05 10.31
N LEU A 36 3.22 7.16 9.82
CA LEU A 36 3.86 7.98 8.77
C LEU A 36 5.29 8.40 9.15
N GLU A 37 5.51 8.85 10.39
CA GLU A 37 6.84 9.21 10.89
C GLU A 37 7.83 8.04 10.85
N LYS A 38 7.38 6.82 11.17
CA LYS A 38 8.22 5.60 11.10
C LYS A 38 8.52 5.17 9.67
N LEU A 39 7.65 5.51 8.73
CA LEU A 39 7.80 5.21 7.30
C LEU A 39 8.69 6.22 6.56
N ASP A 40 9.12 7.31 7.21
CA ASP A 40 10.08 8.24 6.63
C ASP A 40 11.34 7.48 6.15
N ASN A 41 11.80 7.78 4.93
CA ASN A 41 12.96 7.12 4.29
C ASN A 41 12.86 5.58 4.18
N ILE A 42 11.66 5.02 4.00
CA ILE A 42 11.49 3.58 3.82
C ILE A 42 11.89 3.11 2.41
N ASP A 43 12.51 1.92 2.33
CA ASP A 43 12.93 1.34 1.04
C ASP A 43 11.78 0.65 0.33
N THR A 44 11.01 -0.16 1.06
CA THR A 44 9.91 -0.94 0.49
C THR A 44 8.66 -0.76 1.35
N LEU A 45 7.57 -0.31 0.73
CA LEU A 45 6.26 -0.26 1.34
C LEU A 45 5.32 -1.22 0.61
N ILE A 46 4.76 -2.19 1.34
CA ILE A 46 3.72 -3.09 0.86
C ILE A 46 2.43 -2.66 1.55
N LEU A 47 1.49 -2.08 0.79
CA LEU A 47 0.34 -1.35 1.31
C LEU A 47 -0.96 -1.84 0.69
N GLY A 48 -1.99 -2.01 1.52
CA GLY A 48 -3.35 -2.32 1.09
C GLY A 48 -3.93 -1.25 0.18
N ALA A 49 -4.58 -1.69 -0.89
CA ALA A 49 -5.25 -0.85 -1.88
C ALA A 49 -6.57 -1.50 -2.32
N THR A 50 -7.46 -1.73 -1.35
CA THR A 50 -8.67 -2.54 -1.50
C THR A 50 -9.58 -2.08 -2.64
N PHE A 51 -9.75 -0.76 -2.81
CA PHE A 51 -10.76 -0.23 -3.72
C PHE A 51 -10.17 0.42 -4.97
N TRP A 52 -10.72 0.08 -6.14
CA TRP A 52 -10.52 0.82 -7.38
C TRP A 52 -11.73 1.72 -7.65
N GLY A 53 -11.49 2.96 -8.06
CA GLY A 53 -12.55 3.97 -8.19
C GLY A 53 -12.99 4.50 -6.83
N LYS A 54 -14.30 4.51 -6.56
CA LYS A 54 -14.84 4.95 -5.27
C LYS A 54 -14.37 4.04 -4.14
N ASN A 55 -13.87 4.63 -3.05
CA ASN A 55 -13.62 3.92 -1.79
C ASN A 55 -14.95 3.71 -1.02
N TRP A 56 -15.28 2.45 -0.70
CA TRP A 56 -16.53 2.11 -0.01
C TRP A 56 -16.36 2.01 1.51
N MET A 57 -15.11 1.93 2.01
CA MET A 57 -14.80 1.84 3.43
C MET A 57 -13.59 2.71 3.78
N PRO A 58 -13.69 4.05 3.60
CA PRO A 58 -12.55 4.95 3.71
C PRO A 58 -11.93 5.02 5.11
N ASP A 59 -12.67 4.64 6.16
CA ASP A 59 -12.15 4.62 7.52
C ASP A 59 -11.30 3.37 7.83
N ASP A 60 -11.42 2.31 7.02
CA ASP A 60 -10.84 0.98 7.30
C ASP A 60 -9.91 0.47 6.19
N HIS A 61 -10.06 1.00 4.97
CA HIS A 61 -9.30 0.58 3.79
C HIS A 61 -8.98 1.78 2.89
N LEU A 62 -7.89 1.66 2.13
CA LEU A 62 -7.51 2.62 1.11
C LEU A 62 -8.05 2.21 -0.27
N SER A 63 -8.30 3.20 -1.10
CA SER A 63 -8.33 3.04 -2.55
C SER A 63 -6.92 2.98 -3.13
N VAL A 64 -6.82 2.54 -4.39
CA VAL A 64 -5.59 2.59 -5.18
C VAL A 64 -5.01 4.00 -5.21
N ASP A 65 -5.84 5.03 -5.43
CA ASP A 65 -5.37 6.42 -5.52
C ASP A 65 -4.81 6.93 -4.18
N GLU A 66 -5.49 6.62 -3.09
CA GLU A 66 -5.02 6.99 -1.74
C GLU A 66 -3.71 6.28 -1.39
N ALA A 67 -3.59 4.98 -1.69
CA ALA A 67 -2.36 4.22 -1.46
C ALA A 67 -1.18 4.71 -2.32
N VAL A 68 -1.43 5.04 -3.59
CA VAL A 68 -0.43 5.68 -4.47
C VAL A 68 0.01 7.02 -3.91
N GLN A 69 -0.94 7.87 -3.49
CA GLN A 69 -0.61 9.19 -2.97
C GLN A 69 0.22 9.11 -1.68
N ILE A 70 -0.06 8.14 -0.81
CA ILE A 70 0.77 7.86 0.38
C ILE A 70 2.20 7.51 -0.04
N GLY A 71 2.38 6.60 -0.99
CA GLY A 71 3.71 6.21 -1.45
C GLY A 71 4.49 7.36 -2.11
N LEU A 72 3.80 8.19 -2.89
CA LEU A 72 4.37 9.39 -3.49
C LEU A 72 4.77 10.42 -2.42
N ASN A 73 3.92 10.68 -1.43
CA ASN A 73 4.22 11.63 -0.36
C ASN A 73 5.42 11.19 0.48
N LEU A 74 5.55 9.89 0.73
CA LEU A 74 6.66 9.29 1.45
C LEU A 74 7.92 9.12 0.58
N GLN A 75 7.85 9.36 -0.72
CA GLN A 75 8.94 9.17 -1.68
C GLN A 75 9.56 7.76 -1.58
N VAL A 76 8.71 6.73 -1.41
CA VAL A 76 9.17 5.36 -1.18
C VAL A 76 9.98 4.84 -2.37
N LYS A 77 11.05 4.09 -2.11
CA LYS A 77 11.88 3.56 -3.21
C LYS A 77 11.16 2.47 -3.99
N GLN A 78 10.29 1.70 -3.34
CA GLN A 78 9.41 0.68 -3.93
C GLN A 78 8.06 0.67 -3.19
N LEU A 79 6.97 0.76 -3.93
CA LEU A 79 5.60 0.55 -3.46
C LEU A 79 5.03 -0.70 -4.11
N TYR A 80 4.42 -1.57 -3.30
CA TYR A 80 3.65 -2.73 -3.76
C TYR A 80 2.23 -2.61 -3.24
N LEU A 81 1.27 -2.45 -4.14
CA LEU A 81 -0.16 -2.41 -3.81
C LEU A 81 -0.69 -3.85 -3.69
N THR A 82 -1.31 -4.18 -2.55
CA THR A 82 -1.85 -5.52 -2.25
C THR A 82 -3.27 -5.43 -1.70
N HIS A 83 -3.83 -6.58 -1.31
CA HIS A 83 -5.17 -6.70 -0.71
C HIS A 83 -6.25 -6.06 -1.59
N LEU A 84 -6.42 -6.61 -2.80
CA LEU A 84 -7.13 -5.96 -3.90
C LEU A 84 -8.55 -6.51 -4.09
N SER A 85 -9.56 -5.64 -4.09
CA SER A 85 -10.96 -5.98 -4.39
C SER A 85 -11.48 -5.15 -5.58
N MET A 86 -10.85 -5.35 -6.74
CA MET A 86 -10.93 -4.51 -7.96
C MET A 86 -12.26 -4.56 -8.74
N HIS A 87 -13.35 -4.99 -8.10
CA HIS A 87 -14.66 -5.21 -8.74
C HIS A 87 -15.82 -4.49 -8.03
N HIS A 88 -15.58 -3.82 -6.89
CA HIS A 88 -16.66 -3.22 -6.09
C HIS A 88 -17.29 -1.97 -6.71
N ASP A 89 -16.53 -1.16 -7.46
CA ASP A 89 -17.05 -0.01 -8.20
C ASP A 89 -17.12 -0.34 -9.70
N THR A 90 -16.21 0.21 -10.50
CA THR A 90 -16.05 -0.18 -11.91
C THR A 90 -14.99 -1.27 -12.03
N PRO A 91 -15.28 -2.46 -12.58
CA PRO A 91 -14.26 -3.51 -12.69
C PRO A 91 -13.04 -3.07 -13.50
N VAL A 92 -11.84 -3.45 -13.04
CA VAL A 92 -10.58 -3.19 -13.74
C VAL A 92 -9.74 -4.47 -13.83
N THR A 93 -9.04 -4.65 -14.94
CA THR A 93 -8.09 -5.76 -15.12
C THR A 93 -6.73 -5.39 -14.57
N ASN A 94 -5.91 -6.38 -14.18
CA ASN A 94 -4.53 -6.14 -13.75
C ASN A 94 -3.73 -5.35 -14.78
N GLN A 95 -3.88 -5.66 -16.07
CA GLN A 95 -3.19 -4.94 -17.15
C GLN A 95 -3.56 -3.45 -17.19
N ALA A 96 -4.86 -3.12 -17.05
CA ALA A 96 -5.31 -1.74 -17.03
C ALA A 96 -4.83 -1.00 -15.76
N LEU A 97 -4.84 -1.69 -14.62
CA LEU A 97 -4.37 -1.16 -13.36
C LEU A 97 -2.85 -0.90 -13.39
N GLU A 98 -2.04 -1.83 -13.89
CA GLU A 98 -0.59 -1.62 -14.08
C GLU A 98 -0.29 -0.44 -15.03
N ALA A 99 -1.02 -0.33 -16.14
CA ALA A 99 -0.91 0.80 -17.06
C ALA A 99 -1.25 2.13 -16.37
N TYR A 100 -2.24 2.14 -15.47
CA TYR A 100 -2.56 3.28 -14.63
C TYR A 100 -1.40 3.63 -13.69
N LEU A 101 -0.85 2.66 -12.97
CA LEU A 101 0.24 2.86 -12.00
C LEU A 101 1.54 3.37 -12.65
N HIS A 102 1.85 2.92 -13.86
CA HIS A 102 3.05 3.37 -14.60
C HIS A 102 3.11 4.88 -14.83
N ARG A 103 1.97 5.59 -14.78
CA ARG A 103 1.91 7.05 -14.90
C ARG A 103 2.56 7.77 -13.71
N PHE A 104 2.64 7.12 -12.55
CA PHE A 104 3.19 7.67 -11.31
C PHE A 104 4.65 7.26 -11.08
N GLY A 105 5.10 6.19 -11.75
CA GLY A 105 6.51 5.80 -11.81
C GLY A 105 6.72 4.30 -11.76
N LYS A 106 7.89 3.84 -12.22
CA LYS A 106 8.27 2.41 -12.26
C LYS A 106 8.50 1.77 -10.88
N HIS A 107 8.48 2.57 -9.82
CA HIS A 107 8.65 2.11 -8.44
C HIS A 107 7.32 1.73 -7.79
N ILE A 108 6.19 1.95 -8.46
CA ILE A 108 4.85 1.60 -7.98
C ILE A 108 4.39 0.36 -8.73
N ASN A 109 4.15 -0.71 -7.98
CA ASN A 109 3.93 -2.05 -8.51
C ASN A 109 2.61 -2.61 -7.98
N LEU A 110 1.96 -3.42 -8.81
CA LEU A 110 0.86 -4.27 -8.37
C LEU A 110 1.42 -5.59 -7.81
N ALA A 111 1.06 -5.96 -6.59
CA ALA A 111 1.40 -7.27 -6.06
C ALA A 111 0.56 -8.37 -6.73
N TYR A 112 1.12 -9.58 -6.81
CA TYR A 112 0.45 -10.75 -7.35
C TYR A 112 0.81 -11.99 -6.53
N ASP A 113 -0.04 -13.01 -6.59
CA ASP A 113 0.17 -14.26 -5.88
C ASP A 113 1.49 -14.93 -6.31
N GLY A 114 2.35 -15.21 -5.32
CA GLY A 114 3.68 -15.78 -5.55
C GLY A 114 4.78 -14.76 -5.83
N LEU A 115 4.48 -13.44 -5.81
CA LEU A 115 5.51 -12.41 -5.83
C LEU A 115 6.48 -12.59 -4.66
N ALA A 116 7.78 -12.63 -4.96
CA ALA A 116 8.85 -12.68 -3.98
C ALA A 116 9.58 -11.34 -3.90
N ILE A 117 9.70 -10.79 -2.70
CA ILE A 117 10.39 -9.52 -2.44
C ILE A 117 11.57 -9.82 -1.50
N THR A 118 12.76 -9.35 -1.86
CA THR A 118 13.93 -9.40 -0.98
C THR A 118 13.82 -8.30 0.06
N LEU A 119 13.81 -8.69 1.34
CA LEU A 119 13.72 -7.80 2.49
C LEU A 119 15.06 -7.15 2.83
#